data_AF-A0A662M8M7-F1
#
_entry.id   AF-A0A662M8M7-F1
#
_cell.length_a   1.000
_cell.length_b   1.000
_cell.length_c   1.000
_cell.angle_alpha   90.00
_cell.angle_beta   90.00
_cell.angle_gamma   90.00
#
_symmetry.space_group_name_H-M   'P 1'
#
loop_
_entity.id
_entity.type
_entity.pdbx_description
1 polymer ?
#
loop_
_entity_poly.entity_id
_entity_poly.type
_entity_poly.pdbx_seq_one_letter_code
_entity_poly.pdbx_strand_id
1 'polypeptide(L)'
;KDSFADPFLIATRTMGVVGGIMAWILIWTTADNDFWHLSLSMVELYPKIRRWIYDTILVIFSIIVIYAGVLYRYTDFATTLSIIWPAIPGIFIAHYYILPKMGVDIYVIKKRNLPVNVLAIISWIVGAVVAYLVKSHALPLPELAGLVAALVVYAIGMMVYKGK
;
A
#
# COMPACT_ATOMS: atom_id res chain seq x y z
N LYS A 1 -23.36 15.64 -14.04
CA LYS A 1 -21.90 15.45 -14.16
C LYS A 1 -21.36 15.81 -12.79
N ASP A 2 -21.48 14.86 -11.87
CA ASP A 2 -21.29 15.16 -10.45
C ASP A 2 -19.83 15.50 -10.23
N SER A 3 -19.62 16.80 -10.00
CA SER A 3 -18.37 17.33 -9.50
C SER A 3 -17.97 16.45 -8.33
N PHE A 4 -16.71 16.00 -8.34
CA PHE A 4 -16.06 15.40 -7.18
C PHE A 4 -16.59 16.11 -5.94
N ALA A 5 -17.23 15.34 -5.05
CA ALA A 5 -17.97 15.89 -3.95
C ALA A 5 -16.93 16.43 -2.97
N ASP A 6 -16.51 17.68 -3.21
CA ASP A 6 -15.41 18.32 -2.51
C ASP A 6 -15.71 18.24 -1.01
N PRO A 7 -14.92 17.48 -0.23
CA PRO A 7 -15.19 17.28 1.19
C PRO A 7 -15.25 18.61 1.93
N PHE A 8 -14.48 19.61 1.48
CA PHE A 8 -14.52 20.96 2.04
C PHE A 8 -15.85 21.65 1.72
N LEU A 9 -16.34 21.55 0.48
CA LEU A 9 -17.64 22.11 0.08
C LEU A 9 -18.82 21.40 0.78
N ILE A 10 -18.76 20.08 0.95
CA ILE A 10 -19.78 19.33 1.68
C ILE A 10 -19.78 19.74 3.15
N ALA A 11 -18.62 19.78 3.79
CA ALA A 11 -18.51 20.12 5.19
C ALA A 11 -18.96 21.57 5.45
N THR A 12 -18.61 22.50 4.55
CA THR A 12 -19.08 23.89 4.64
C THR A 12 -20.58 24.04 4.40
N ARG A 13 -21.18 23.26 3.50
CA ARG A 13 -22.63 23.29 3.26
C ARG A 13 -23.45 22.66 4.39
N THR A 14 -22.89 21.66 5.08
CA THR A 14 -23.59 20.94 6.16
C THR A 14 -23.45 21.62 7.52
N MET A 15 -22.27 22.16 7.85
CA MET A 15 -21.94 22.70 9.18
C MET A 15 -21.41 24.15 9.13
N GLY A 16 -21.50 24.83 7.98
CA GLY A 16 -21.00 26.19 7.82
C GLY A 16 -19.47 26.27 7.91
N VAL A 17 -18.96 27.43 8.36
CA VAL A 17 -17.50 27.67 8.50
C VAL A 17 -16.81 26.62 9.38
N VAL A 18 -17.50 26.13 10.42
CA VAL A 18 -16.98 25.12 11.34
C VAL A 18 -16.65 23.82 10.59
N GLY A 19 -17.54 23.37 9.70
CA GLY A 19 -17.30 22.18 8.89
C GLY A 19 -16.11 22.33 7.95
N GLY A 20 -15.94 23.52 7.34
CA GLY A 20 -14.77 23.81 6.52
C GLY A 20 -13.46 23.71 7.30
N ILE A 21 -13.40 24.30 8.50
CA ILE A 21 -12.22 24.22 9.37
C ILE A 21 -11.92 22.77 9.74
N MET A 22 -12.94 21.98 10.10
CA MET A 22 -12.77 20.56 10.42
C MET A 22 -12.23 19.76 9.22
N ALA A 23 -12.81 19.96 8.02
CA ALA A 23 -12.34 19.31 6.80
C ALA A 23 -10.87 19.65 6.50
N TRP A 24 -10.48 20.92 6.70
CA TRP A 24 -9.10 21.36 6.49
C TRP A 24 -8.12 20.70 7.47
N ILE A 25 -8.46 20.62 8.76
CA ILE A 25 -7.64 19.95 9.77
C ILE A 25 -7.50 18.45 9.47
N LEU A 26 -8.58 17.80 9.03
CA LEU A 26 -8.58 16.38 8.64
C LEU A 26 -7.64 16.13 7.45
N ILE A 27 -7.70 16.98 6.42
CA ILE A 27 -6.81 16.87 5.26
C ILE A 27 -5.35 17.11 5.67
N TRP A 28 -5.09 18.13 6.49
CA TRP A 28 -3.72 18.43 6.95
C TRP A 28 -3.15 17.26 7.75
N THR A 29 -3.82 16.81 8.81
CA THR A 29 -3.30 15.76 9.69
C THR A 29 -3.08 14.42 8.96
N THR A 30 -3.93 14.08 7.99
CA THR A 30 -3.74 12.86 7.18
C THR A 30 -2.56 13.01 6.22
N ALA A 31 -2.48 14.13 5.50
CA ALA A 31 -1.38 14.36 4.55
C ALA A 31 -0.01 14.45 5.23
N ASP A 32 0.06 15.05 6.42
CA ASP A 32 1.30 15.14 7.21
C ASP A 32 1.81 13.76 7.62
N ASN A 33 0.92 12.88 8.10
CA ASN A 33 1.27 11.50 8.44
C ASN A 33 1.73 10.70 7.21
N ASP A 34 1.05 10.83 6.06
CA ASP A 34 1.43 10.11 4.84
C ASP A 34 2.82 10.54 4.34
N PHE A 35 3.12 11.85 4.34
CA PHE A 35 4.46 12.34 3.98
C PHE A 35 5.52 11.90 5.00
N TRP A 36 5.18 11.84 6.29
CA TRP A 36 6.08 11.35 7.32
C TRP A 36 6.47 9.88 7.08
N HIS A 37 5.50 8.99 6.85
CA HIS A 37 5.77 7.56 6.60
C HIS A 37 6.59 7.34 5.32
N LEU A 38 6.24 8.05 4.23
CA LEU A 38 6.96 7.96 2.96
C LEU A 38 8.40 8.45 3.08
N SER A 39 8.63 9.62 3.70
CA SER A 39 9.98 10.18 3.86
C SER A 39 10.86 9.31 4.75
N LEU A 40 10.31 8.73 5.84
CA LEU A 40 11.05 7.82 6.72
C LEU A 40 11.50 6.56 5.98
N SER A 41 10.59 5.94 5.21
CA SER A 41 10.91 4.76 4.40
C SER A 41 12.04 5.01 3.39
N MET A 42 12.08 6.22 2.81
CA MET A 42 13.12 6.62 1.86
C MET A 42 14.47 6.86 2.55
N VAL A 43 14.47 7.43 3.76
CA VAL A 43 15.69 7.62 4.56
C VAL A 43 16.28 6.27 4.97
N GLU A 44 15.45 5.26 5.28
CA GLU A 44 15.94 3.91 5.58
C GLU A 44 16.60 3.25 4.35
N LEU A 45 16.03 3.44 3.15
CA LEU A 45 16.62 2.93 1.90
C LEU A 45 17.89 3.68 1.48
N TYR A 46 17.93 5.00 1.71
CA TYR A 46 18.99 5.88 1.23
C TYR A 46 19.41 6.89 2.33
N PRO A 47 20.13 6.42 3.37
CA PRO A 47 20.39 7.21 4.57
C PRO A 47 21.34 8.40 4.36
N LYS A 48 21.99 8.49 3.19
CA LYS A 48 22.92 9.57 2.86
C LYS A 48 22.20 10.89 2.52
N ILE A 49 20.93 10.84 2.18
CA ILE A 49 20.15 12.02 1.77
C ILE A 49 19.36 12.52 2.97
N ARG A 50 19.31 13.85 3.15
CA ARG A 50 18.59 14.48 4.25
C ARG A 50 17.08 14.35 4.05
N ARG A 51 16.35 14.06 5.14
CA ARG A 51 14.88 13.86 5.11
C ARG A 51 14.09 14.96 4.39
N TRP A 52 14.42 16.23 4.65
CA TRP A 52 13.72 17.38 4.06
C TRP A 52 13.71 17.38 2.52
N ILE A 53 14.71 16.75 1.89
CA ILE A 53 14.80 16.62 0.43
C ILE A 53 13.70 15.66 -0.07
N TYR A 54 13.48 14.55 0.63
CA TYR A 54 12.38 13.63 0.32
C TYR A 54 11.02 14.29 0.49
N ASP A 55 10.81 15.01 1.59
CA ASP A 55 9.57 15.74 1.84
C ASP A 55 9.29 16.74 0.70
N THR A 56 10.32 17.48 0.27
CA THR A 56 10.20 18.45 -0.84
C THR A 56 9.84 17.76 -2.16
N ILE A 57 10.51 16.65 -2.48
CA ILE A 57 10.23 15.87 -3.69
C ILE A 57 8.80 15.33 -3.67
N LEU A 58 8.35 14.80 -2.53
CA LEU A 58 6.99 14.27 -2.36
C LEU A 58 5.94 15.35 -2.55
N VAL A 59 6.16 16.56 -2.02
CA VAL A 59 5.26 17.71 -2.22
C VAL A 59 5.19 18.10 -3.70
N ILE A 60 6.34 18.24 -4.37
CA ILE A 60 6.40 18.56 -5.81
C ILE A 60 5.68 17.50 -6.63
N PHE A 61 5.95 16.21 -6.35
CA PHE A 61 5.31 15.10 -7.04
C PHE A 61 3.80 15.08 -6.82
N SER A 62 3.34 15.35 -5.60
CA SER A 62 1.91 15.42 -5.27
C SER A 62 1.21 16.53 -6.06
N ILE A 63 1.83 17.70 -6.18
CA ILE A 63 1.31 18.80 -7.01
C ILE A 63 1.20 18.37 -8.48
N ILE A 64 2.23 17.73 -9.03
CA ILE A 64 2.22 17.22 -10.41
C ILE A 64 1.07 16.22 -10.61
N VAL A 65 0.90 15.27 -9.69
CA VAL A 65 -0.18 14.26 -9.75
C VAL A 65 -1.56 14.89 -9.67
N ILE A 66 -1.74 15.91 -8.82
CA ILE A 66 -2.99 16.68 -8.72
C ILE A 66 -3.31 17.36 -10.05
N TYR A 67 -2.34 18.08 -10.64
CA TYR A 67 -2.51 18.75 -11.94
C TYR A 67 -2.65 17.78 -13.13
N ALA A 68 -2.09 16.58 -13.03
CA ALA A 68 -2.29 15.50 -14.00
C ALA A 68 -3.74 14.96 -14.02
N GLY A 69 -4.60 15.43 -13.11
CA GLY A 69 -6.03 15.14 -13.15
C GLY A 69 -6.41 13.79 -12.53
N VAL A 70 -5.52 13.20 -11.70
CA VAL A 70 -5.83 11.96 -10.96
C VAL A 70 -7.08 12.13 -10.09
N LEU A 71 -7.36 13.35 -9.59
CA LEU A 71 -8.58 13.67 -8.86
C LEU A 71 -9.88 13.38 -9.66
N TYR A 72 -9.87 13.56 -10.98
CA TYR A 72 -11.04 13.27 -11.83
C TYR A 72 -11.30 11.77 -11.99
N ARG A 73 -10.29 10.93 -11.76
CA ARG A 73 -10.36 9.47 -11.83
C ARG A 73 -10.00 8.83 -10.49
N TYR A 74 -10.26 9.55 -9.40
CA TYR A 74 -9.85 9.12 -8.07
C TYR A 74 -10.45 7.75 -7.70
N THR A 75 -11.69 7.47 -8.08
CA THR A 75 -12.32 6.16 -7.84
C THR A 75 -11.60 5.04 -8.57
N ASP A 76 -11.24 5.22 -9.84
CA ASP A 76 -10.46 4.24 -10.60
C ASP A 76 -9.07 4.05 -9.99
N PHE A 77 -8.43 5.14 -9.60
CA PHE A 77 -7.10 5.12 -8.98
C PHE A 77 -7.12 4.42 -7.62
N ALA A 78 -8.03 4.82 -6.72
CA ALA A 78 -8.21 4.23 -5.40
C ALA A 78 -8.56 2.74 -5.50
N THR A 79 -9.48 2.36 -6.39
CA THR A 79 -9.82 0.94 -6.57
C THR A 79 -8.65 0.12 -7.14
N THR A 80 -7.77 0.72 -7.93
CA THR A 80 -6.55 0.04 -8.41
C THR A 80 -5.57 -0.18 -7.27
N LEU A 81 -5.37 0.83 -6.40
CA LEU A 81 -4.54 0.70 -5.20
C LEU A 81 -5.11 -0.37 -4.25
N SER A 82 -6.44 -0.40 -4.06
CA SER A 82 -7.11 -1.41 -3.25
C SER A 82 -6.91 -2.84 -3.75
N ILE A 83 -6.55 -3.06 -5.01
CA ILE A 83 -6.26 -4.41 -5.53
C ILE A 83 -4.81 -4.81 -5.27
N ILE A 84 -3.88 -3.84 -5.39
CA ILE A 84 -2.45 -4.10 -5.42
C ILE A 84 -1.86 -4.26 -4.02
N TRP A 85 -2.26 -3.40 -3.07
CA TRP A 85 -1.62 -3.33 -1.76
C TRP A 85 -2.03 -4.42 -0.76
N PRO A 86 -3.26 -4.95 -0.73
CA PRO A 86 -3.68 -5.95 0.28
C PRO A 86 -2.92 -7.28 0.25
N ALA A 87 -2.24 -7.60 -0.84
CA ALA A 87 -1.38 -8.79 -0.93
C ALA A 87 -0.18 -8.73 0.05
N ILE A 88 0.31 -7.53 0.38
CA ILE A 88 1.50 -7.34 1.24
C ILE A 88 1.27 -7.84 2.68
N PRO A 89 0.19 -7.45 3.38
CA PRO A 89 -0.15 -8.03 4.68
C PRO A 89 -0.18 -9.56 4.68
N GLY A 90 -0.70 -10.19 3.61
CA GLY A 90 -0.73 -11.66 3.48
C GLY A 90 0.67 -12.29 3.52
N ILE A 91 1.64 -11.67 2.86
CA ILE A 91 3.04 -12.09 2.86
C ILE A 91 3.63 -11.94 4.27
N PHE A 92 3.39 -10.82 4.96
CA PHE A 92 3.88 -10.61 6.33
C PHE A 92 3.29 -11.61 7.32
N ILE A 93 1.98 -11.90 7.21
CA ILE A 93 1.32 -12.92 8.03
C ILE A 93 1.98 -14.28 7.81
N ALA A 94 2.18 -14.67 6.55
CA ALA A 94 2.88 -15.91 6.25
C ALA A 94 4.31 -15.91 6.81
N HIS A 95 5.07 -14.84 6.60
CA HIS A 95 6.46 -14.73 7.02
C HIS A 95 6.65 -14.88 8.53
N TYR A 96 5.87 -14.15 9.33
CA TYR A 96 6.08 -14.11 10.79
C TYR A 96 5.31 -15.20 11.54
N TYR A 97 4.14 -15.63 11.07
CA TYR A 97 3.28 -16.54 11.84
C TYR A 97 3.20 -17.96 11.28
N ILE A 98 3.41 -18.15 9.97
CA ILE A 98 3.24 -19.45 9.31
C ILE A 98 4.59 -20.14 9.09
N LEU A 99 5.58 -19.44 8.52
CA LEU A 99 6.90 -20.01 8.21
C LEU A 99 7.60 -20.64 9.43
N PRO A 100 7.62 -20.01 10.63
CA PRO A 100 8.23 -20.64 11.81
C PRO A 100 7.57 -21.96 12.18
N LYS A 101 6.23 -22.03 12.06
CA LYS A 101 5.45 -23.25 12.34
C LYS A 101 5.69 -24.35 11.31
N MET A 102 6.04 -23.98 10.08
CA MET A 102 6.40 -24.91 9.02
C MET A 102 7.86 -25.39 9.07
N GLY A 103 8.65 -24.86 10.01
CA GLY A 103 10.08 -25.17 10.17
C GLY A 103 10.99 -24.46 9.18
N VAL A 104 10.57 -23.31 8.65
CA VAL A 104 11.40 -22.43 7.82
C VAL A 104 11.91 -21.30 8.68
N ASP A 105 13.23 -21.04 8.63
CA ASP A 105 13.83 -19.92 9.33
C ASP A 105 13.45 -18.59 8.66
N ILE A 106 12.86 -17.68 9.42
CA ILE A 106 12.45 -16.34 8.96
C ILE A 106 13.64 -15.52 8.44
N TYR A 107 14.85 -15.79 8.93
CA TYR A 107 16.07 -15.10 8.51
C TYR A 107 16.80 -15.79 7.36
N VAL A 108 16.22 -16.83 6.74
CA VAL A 108 16.91 -17.62 5.71
C VAL A 108 17.40 -16.79 4.52
N ILE A 109 16.65 -15.77 4.12
CA ILE A 109 17.02 -14.86 3.02
C ILE A 109 18.28 -14.07 3.39
N LYS A 110 18.34 -13.55 4.62
CA LYS A 110 19.49 -12.82 5.14
C LYS A 110 20.71 -13.74 5.32
N LYS A 111 20.52 -14.95 5.86
CA LYS A 111 21.58 -15.96 6.01
C LYS A 111 22.22 -16.35 4.68
N ARG A 112 21.44 -16.33 3.60
CA ARG A 112 21.89 -16.63 2.24
C ARG A 112 22.47 -15.42 1.50
N ASN A 113 22.56 -14.26 2.15
CA ASN A 113 23.00 -13.00 1.54
C ASN A 113 22.24 -12.68 0.23
N LEU A 114 20.96 -13.07 0.14
CA LEU A 114 20.13 -12.72 -1.00
C LEU A 114 19.67 -11.26 -0.84
N PRO A 115 19.95 -10.38 -1.82
CA PRO A 115 19.63 -8.96 -1.69
C PRO A 115 18.12 -8.71 -1.73
N VAL A 116 17.36 -9.59 -2.39
CA VAL A 116 15.92 -9.46 -2.59
C VAL A 116 15.24 -10.81 -2.44
N ASN A 117 14.10 -10.82 -1.76
CA ASN A 117 13.24 -11.99 -1.68
C ASN A 117 12.32 -12.05 -2.91
N VAL A 118 12.78 -12.70 -3.98
CA VAL A 118 12.03 -12.83 -5.23
C VAL A 118 10.69 -13.56 -5.02
N LEU A 119 10.62 -14.51 -4.09
CA LEU A 119 9.37 -15.22 -3.79
C LEU A 119 8.31 -14.29 -3.19
N ALA A 120 8.70 -13.30 -2.38
CA ALA A 120 7.77 -12.29 -1.88
C ALA A 120 7.21 -11.43 -3.03
N ILE A 121 8.06 -11.02 -3.98
CA ILE A 121 7.63 -10.25 -5.16
C ILE A 121 6.66 -11.07 -6.02
N ILE A 122 6.98 -12.33 -6.30
CA ILE A 122 6.10 -13.22 -7.07
C ILE A 122 4.75 -13.38 -6.36
N SER A 123 4.77 -13.61 -5.04
CA SER A 123 3.55 -13.79 -4.25
C SER A 123 2.67 -12.53 -4.25
N TRP A 124 3.30 -11.36 -4.21
CA TRP A 124 2.61 -10.08 -4.30
C TRP A 124 1.94 -9.89 -5.68
N ILE A 125 2.66 -10.17 -6.77
CA ILE A 125 2.12 -10.10 -8.13
C ILE A 125 0.95 -11.08 -8.29
N VAL A 126 1.10 -12.33 -7.84
CA VAL A 126 0.03 -13.32 -7.91
C VAL A 126 -1.19 -12.89 -7.09
N GLY A 127 -0.98 -12.37 -5.88
CA GLY A 127 -2.07 -11.83 -5.05
C GLY A 127 -2.82 -10.68 -5.74
N ALA A 128 -2.10 -9.73 -6.34
CA ALA A 128 -2.71 -8.63 -7.09
C ALA A 128 -3.49 -9.12 -8.32
N VAL A 129 -2.96 -10.11 -9.06
CA VAL A 129 -3.65 -10.73 -10.20
C VAL A 129 -4.93 -11.43 -9.75
N VAL A 130 -4.88 -12.20 -8.65
CA VAL A 130 -6.06 -12.87 -8.11
C VAL A 130 -7.12 -11.85 -7.68
N ALA A 131 -6.74 -10.80 -6.96
CA ALA A 131 -7.67 -9.73 -6.57
C ALA A 131 -8.29 -9.04 -7.80
N TYR A 132 -7.52 -8.80 -8.85
CA TYR A 132 -8.01 -8.24 -10.11
C TYR A 132 -9.03 -9.17 -10.79
N LEU A 133 -8.75 -10.48 -10.84
CA LEU A 133 -9.66 -11.46 -11.44
C LEU A 133 -10.96 -11.57 -10.64
N VAL A 134 -10.89 -11.60 -9.32
CA VAL A 134 -12.06 -11.65 -8.42
C VAL A 134 -12.94 -10.42 -8.66
N LYS A 135 -12.34 -9.22 -8.71
CA LYS A 135 -13.05 -7.98 -9.05
C LYS A 135 -13.69 -8.06 -10.44
N SER A 136 -12.95 -8.55 -11.44
CA SER A 136 -13.41 -8.63 -12.83
C SER A 136 -14.61 -9.57 -13.01
N HIS A 137 -14.72 -10.60 -12.17
CA HIS A 137 -15.87 -11.52 -12.14
C HIS A 137 -16.98 -11.07 -11.19
N ALA A 138 -16.94 -9.82 -10.69
CA ALA A 138 -17.90 -9.26 -9.74
C ALA A 138 -18.08 -10.10 -8.46
N LEU A 139 -17.03 -10.83 -8.06
CA LEU A 139 -17.03 -11.60 -6.82
C LEU A 139 -16.75 -10.68 -5.62
N PRO A 140 -17.33 -10.98 -4.45
CA PRO A 140 -17.13 -10.18 -3.25
C PRO A 140 -15.69 -10.27 -2.72
N LEU A 141 -15.24 -9.19 -2.08
CA LEU A 141 -13.98 -9.12 -1.31
C LEU A 141 -12.71 -9.45 -2.12
N PRO A 142 -12.45 -8.79 -3.26
CA PRO A 142 -11.23 -9.00 -4.05
C PRO A 142 -9.94 -8.78 -3.24
N GLU A 143 -9.96 -7.85 -2.28
CA GLU A 143 -8.83 -7.53 -1.43
C GLU A 143 -8.44 -8.72 -0.53
N LEU A 144 -9.45 -9.39 0.05
CA LEU A 144 -9.24 -10.56 0.90
C LEU A 144 -8.74 -11.74 0.07
N ALA A 145 -9.29 -11.94 -1.13
CA ALA A 145 -8.83 -12.99 -2.04
C ALA A 145 -7.36 -12.81 -2.43
N GLY A 146 -6.93 -11.58 -2.75
CA GLY A 146 -5.53 -11.27 -3.05
C GLY A 146 -4.60 -11.48 -1.85
N LEU A 147 -5.04 -11.07 -0.65
CA LEU A 147 -4.30 -11.30 0.60
C LEU A 147 -4.08 -12.79 0.85
N VAL A 148 -5.14 -13.60 0.78
CA VAL A 148 -5.08 -15.05 1.03
C VAL A 148 -4.23 -15.74 -0.04
N ALA A 149 -4.36 -15.35 -1.31
CA ALA A 149 -3.54 -15.89 -2.38
C ALA A 149 -2.05 -15.60 -2.17
N ALA A 150 -1.68 -14.36 -1.84
CA ALA A 150 -0.30 -13.99 -1.56
C ALA A 150 0.26 -14.74 -0.34
N LEU A 151 -0.53 -14.90 0.71
CA LEU A 151 -0.18 -15.67 1.90
C LEU A 151 0.14 -17.13 1.54
N VAL A 152 -0.74 -17.80 0.80
CA VAL A 152 -0.59 -19.21 0.42
C VAL A 152 0.61 -19.40 -0.50
N VAL A 153 0.72 -18.58 -1.56
CA VAL A 153 1.81 -18.66 -2.54
C VAL A 153 3.16 -18.40 -1.85
N TYR A 154 3.22 -17.42 -0.95
CA TYR A 154 4.45 -17.12 -0.22
C TYR A 154 4.84 -18.24 0.75
N ALA A 155 3.88 -18.74 1.54
CA ALA A 155 4.11 -19.83 2.48
C ALA A 155 4.59 -21.10 1.76
N ILE A 156 3.97 -21.45 0.62
CA ILE A 156 4.36 -22.60 -0.18
C ILE A 156 5.72 -22.38 -0.84
N GLY A 157 5.94 -21.23 -1.46
CA GLY A 157 7.21 -20.93 -2.14
C GLY A 157 8.40 -20.99 -1.19
N MET A 158 8.24 -20.47 0.03
CA MET A 158 9.30 -20.49 1.04
C MET A 158 9.62 -21.88 1.59
N MET A 159 8.78 -22.90 1.36
CA MET A 159 9.10 -24.28 1.74
C MET A 159 10.35 -24.84 1.04
N VAL A 160 10.76 -24.27 -0.11
CA VAL A 160 12.01 -24.64 -0.82
C VAL A 160 13.26 -24.43 0.06
N TYR A 161 13.14 -23.58 1.09
CA TYR A 161 14.17 -23.28 2.06
C TYR A 161 14.03 -24.04 3.38
N LYS A 162 13.06 -24.94 3.51
CA LYS A 162 12.89 -25.75 4.72
C LYS A 162 14.14 -26.60 4.97
N GLY A 163 14.67 -26.53 6.20
CA GLY A 163 15.86 -27.30 6.61
C GLY A 163 17.19 -26.81 6.03
N LYS A 164 17.23 -25.63 5.39
CA LYS A 164 18.46 -24.99 4.90
C LYS A 164 18.66 -23.61 5.51
#